data_AF-A0A2G9TFI6-F1
#
_entry.id   AF-A0A2G9TFI6-F1
#
_cell.length_a   1.000
_cell.length_b   1.000
_cell.length_c   1.000
_cell.angle_alpha   90.00
_cell.angle_beta   90.00
_cell.angle_gamma   90.00
#
_symmetry.space_group_name_H-M   'P 1'
#
loop_
_entity.id
_entity.type
_entity.pdbx_description
1 polymer ?
#
loop_
_entity_poly.entity_id
_entity_poly.type
_entity_poly.pdbx_seq_one_letter_code
_entity_poly.pdbx_strand_id
1 'polypeptide(L)'
;KFVEAASTVGMRAAATTLLSQTAFLEVEVGEFLFEGYKDPFLDKVCEIPFMNFVCDSILDLPDRIGMFYEANNTADGVYEIHDGVENPQDLGKIETWNGKKSVDPS
;
A
#
# COMPACT_ATOMS: atom_id res chain seq x y z
N LYS A 1 -12.94 -22.68 20.78
CA LYS A 1 -12.18 -21.40 20.86
C LYS A 1 -12.22 -20.62 19.55
N PHE A 2 -11.47 -20.95 18.49
CA PHE A 2 -11.57 -20.20 17.20
C PHE A 2 -12.96 -20.29 16.53
N VAL A 3 -13.55 -21.49 16.47
CA VAL A 3 -14.90 -21.73 15.91
C VAL A 3 -16.01 -21.01 16.72
N GLU A 4 -15.75 -20.78 18.00
CA GLU A 4 -16.69 -20.19 18.95
C GLU A 4 -16.65 -18.65 18.87
N ALA A 5 -15.45 -18.08 18.67
CA ALA A 5 -15.30 -16.66 18.32
C ALA A 5 -15.91 -16.34 16.94
N ALA A 6 -15.73 -17.25 15.96
CA ALA A 6 -16.28 -17.14 14.60
C ALA A 6 -17.81 -17.19 14.51
N SER A 7 -18.48 -17.73 15.52
CA SER A 7 -19.94 -17.87 15.56
C SER A 7 -20.64 -16.81 16.40
N THR A 8 -19.90 -15.84 16.95
CA THR A 8 -20.47 -14.70 17.66
C THR A 8 -21.29 -13.81 16.74
N VAL A 9 -22.34 -13.17 17.27
CA VAL A 9 -23.18 -12.21 16.54
C VAL A 9 -22.35 -11.09 15.92
N GLY A 10 -21.27 -10.66 16.61
CA GLY A 10 -20.31 -9.69 16.09
C GLY A 10 -19.59 -10.17 14.83
N MET A 11 -19.11 -11.42 14.78
CA MET A 11 -18.48 -11.95 13.56
C MET A 11 -19.47 -12.18 12.41
N ARG A 12 -20.74 -12.49 12.70
CA ARG A 12 -21.78 -12.57 11.66
C ARG A 12 -22.14 -11.20 11.07
N ALA A 13 -22.21 -10.17 11.91
CA ALA A 13 -22.43 -8.79 11.47
C ALA A 13 -21.23 -8.28 10.67
N ALA A 14 -20.00 -8.59 11.11
CA ALA A 14 -18.79 -8.34 10.34
C ALA A 14 -18.86 -9.04 8.98
N ALA A 15 -19.06 -10.36 8.92
CA ALA A 15 -19.16 -11.11 7.67
C ALA A 15 -20.25 -10.58 6.71
N THR A 16 -21.40 -10.16 7.24
CA THR A 16 -22.46 -9.53 6.43
C THR A 16 -22.03 -8.16 5.89
N THR A 17 -21.28 -7.39 6.67
CA THR A 17 -20.70 -6.11 6.24
C THR A 17 -19.62 -6.32 5.18
N LEU A 18 -18.80 -7.38 5.29
CA LEU A 18 -17.81 -7.75 4.26
C LEU A 18 -18.49 -8.07 2.93
N LEU A 19 -19.64 -8.75 2.98
CA LEU A 19 -20.44 -9.09 1.80
C LEU A 19 -21.19 -7.88 1.20
N SER A 20 -21.31 -6.77 1.94
CA SER A 20 -22.00 -5.55 1.48
C SER A 20 -21.13 -4.59 0.69
N GLN A 21 -19.89 -4.97 0.37
CA GLN A 21 -18.95 -4.12 -0.37
C GLN A 21 -19.33 -3.98 -1.83
N THR A 22 -19.00 -2.81 -2.38
CA THR A 22 -19.11 -2.51 -3.80
C THR A 22 -17.74 -2.60 -4.44
N ALA A 23 -17.65 -3.19 -5.63
CA ALA A 23 -16.41 -3.22 -6.41
C ALA A 23 -15.95 -1.82 -6.87
N PHE A 24 -16.83 -0.82 -6.76
CA PHE A 24 -16.59 0.56 -7.13
C PHE A 24 -16.77 1.46 -5.91
N LEU A 25 -15.83 2.38 -5.73
CA LEU A 25 -15.83 3.41 -4.69
C LEU A 25 -15.87 4.78 -5.36
N GLU A 26 -16.58 5.72 -4.73
CA GLU A 26 -16.53 7.13 -5.08
C GLU A 26 -15.61 7.81 -4.07
N VAL A 27 -14.52 8.39 -4.55
CA VAL A 27 -13.47 9.04 -3.75
C VAL A 27 -13.05 10.33 -4.45
N GLU A 28 -12.63 11.32 -3.68
CA GLU A 28 -12.13 12.57 -4.27
C GLU A 28 -10.81 12.32 -5.01
N VAL A 29 -10.56 13.09 -6.09
CA VAL A 29 -9.33 12.95 -6.89
C VAL A 29 -8.08 13.19 -6.02
N GLY A 30 -8.13 14.14 -5.09
CA GLY A 30 -7.04 14.41 -4.15
C GLY A 30 -6.74 13.23 -3.23
N GLU A 31 -7.79 12.62 -2.66
CA GLU A 31 -7.67 11.43 -1.81
C GLU A 31 -7.17 10.21 -2.58
N PHE A 32 -7.70 9.97 -3.78
CA PHE A 32 -7.28 8.84 -4.60
C PHE A 32 -5.81 8.95 -5.06
N LEU A 33 -5.36 10.15 -5.43
CA LEU A 33 -4.03 10.36 -5.98
C LEU A 33 -2.97 10.58 -4.90
N PHE A 34 -3.18 11.47 -3.92
CA PHE A 34 -2.09 12.01 -3.11
C PHE A 34 -2.31 11.91 -1.60
N GLU A 35 -3.51 12.22 -1.11
CA GLU A 35 -3.77 12.28 0.34
C GLU A 35 -4.06 10.89 0.94
N GLY A 36 -4.43 9.94 0.09
CA GLY A 36 -4.89 8.61 0.47
C GLY A 36 -6.30 8.64 1.06
N TYR A 37 -7.17 7.72 0.65
CA TYR A 37 -8.48 7.54 1.27
C TYR A 37 -8.43 6.46 2.34
N LYS A 38 -9.32 6.57 3.33
CA LYS A 38 -9.53 5.51 4.32
C LYS A 38 -10.43 4.45 3.71
N ASP A 39 -9.90 3.27 3.44
CA ASP A 39 -10.68 2.22 2.81
C ASP A 39 -11.79 1.74 3.78
N PRO A 40 -13.08 1.87 3.39
CA PRO A 40 -14.20 1.59 4.29
C PRO A 40 -14.32 0.11 4.65
N PHE A 41 -13.67 -0.78 3.90
CA PHE A 41 -13.59 -2.19 4.23
C PHE A 41 -12.49 -2.46 5.25
N LEU A 42 -11.26 -2.00 4.98
CA LEU A 42 -10.14 -2.18 5.90
C LEU A 42 -10.43 -1.57 7.25
N ASP A 43 -11.06 -0.38 7.28
CA ASP A 43 -11.45 0.28 8.53
C ASP A 43 -12.32 -0.64 9.41
N LYS A 44 -13.38 -1.19 8.82
CA LYS A 44 -14.32 -2.06 9.55
C LYS A 44 -13.75 -3.43 9.88
N VAL A 45 -12.86 -3.96 9.04
CA VAL A 45 -12.21 -5.26 9.30
C VAL A 45 -11.24 -5.13 10.45
N CYS A 46 -10.40 -4.10 10.44
CA CYS A 46 -9.38 -3.94 11.44
C CYS A 46 -10.02 -3.65 12.80
N GLU A 47 -11.12 -2.87 12.87
CA GLU A 47 -11.90 -2.66 14.10
C GLU A 47 -12.39 -3.95 14.81
N ILE A 48 -12.47 -5.09 14.12
CA ILE A 48 -12.89 -6.35 14.73
C ILE A 48 -11.83 -6.82 15.75
N PRO A 49 -12.24 -7.16 16.99
CA PRO A 49 -11.33 -7.75 17.97
C PRO A 49 -10.57 -8.95 17.37
N PHE A 50 -9.27 -9.02 17.61
CA PHE A 50 -8.29 -9.95 17.01
C PHE A 50 -7.83 -9.63 15.57
N MET A 51 -8.61 -8.91 14.76
CA MET A 51 -8.18 -8.52 13.41
C MET A 51 -7.24 -7.31 13.39
N ASN A 52 -7.35 -6.40 14.36
CA ASN A 52 -6.38 -5.31 14.56
C ASN A 52 -4.92 -5.83 14.55
N PHE A 53 -4.63 -6.90 15.30
CA PHE A 53 -3.29 -7.50 15.31
C PHE A 53 -2.87 -8.04 13.94
N VAL A 54 -3.81 -8.60 13.17
CA VAL A 54 -3.51 -9.11 11.83
C VAL A 54 -3.24 -7.95 10.86
N CYS A 55 -4.06 -6.91 10.89
CA CYS A 55 -3.87 -5.72 10.06
C CYS A 55 -2.53 -5.04 10.34
N ASP A 56 -2.24 -4.77 11.61
CA ASP A 56 -1.10 -3.95 11.99
C ASP A 56 0.21 -4.75 12.03
N SER A 57 0.17 -5.98 12.56
CA SER A 57 1.40 -6.73 12.87
C SER A 57 1.74 -7.83 11.87
N ILE A 58 0.79 -8.25 11.03
CA ILE A 58 1.02 -9.34 10.05
C ILE A 58 1.01 -8.80 8.63
N LEU A 59 0.02 -7.97 8.30
CA LEU A 59 -0.17 -7.47 6.94
C LEU A 59 0.50 -6.12 6.67
N ASP A 60 0.91 -5.40 7.73
CA ASP A 60 1.55 -4.08 7.65
C ASP A 60 0.78 -3.13 6.72
N LEU A 61 -0.55 -3.10 6.92
CA LEU A 61 -1.43 -2.32 6.06
C LEU A 61 -1.21 -0.83 6.30
N PRO A 62 -1.07 -0.02 5.24
CA PRO A 62 -1.01 1.42 5.40
C PRO A 62 -2.35 1.95 5.91
N ASP A 63 -2.31 2.99 6.73
CA ASP A 63 -3.51 3.64 7.29
C ASP A 63 -4.45 4.21 6.20
N ARG A 64 -3.89 4.52 5.02
CA ARG A 64 -4.60 5.08 3.87
C ARG A 64 -4.09 4.47 2.57
N ILE A 65 -4.97 4.41 1.57
CA ILE A 65 -4.65 3.91 0.23
C ILE A 65 -4.71 5.07 -0.76
N GLY A 66 -3.65 5.25 -1.55
CA GLY A 66 -3.62 6.19 -2.66
C GLY A 66 -2.53 5.83 -3.65
N MET A 67 -2.67 6.27 -4.91
CA MET A 67 -1.75 5.93 -5.99
C MET A 67 -0.33 6.49 -5.77
N PHE A 68 -0.26 7.70 -5.21
CA PHE A 68 0.98 8.42 -4.88
C PHE A 68 0.98 8.86 -3.41
N TYR A 69 0.29 8.11 -2.55
CA TYR A 69 0.29 8.37 -1.11
C TYR A 69 1.73 8.38 -0.58
N GLU A 70 2.06 9.37 0.25
CA GLU A 70 3.42 9.61 0.80
C GLU A 70 4.54 9.91 -0.22
N ALA A 71 4.23 10.05 -1.51
CA ALA A 71 5.24 10.37 -2.53
C ALA A 71 5.62 11.88 -2.54
N ASN A 72 4.81 12.75 -1.95
CA ASN A 72 5.07 14.19 -1.98
C ASN A 72 6.20 14.57 -1.02
N ASN A 73 7.15 15.38 -1.50
CA ASN A 73 8.37 15.78 -0.78
C ASN A 73 9.30 14.61 -0.41
N THR A 74 9.21 13.49 -1.12
CA THR A 74 10.12 12.35 -0.98
C THR A 74 10.92 12.14 -2.27
N ALA A 75 11.83 11.18 -2.27
CA ALA A 75 12.61 10.77 -3.43
C ALA A 75 12.39 9.26 -3.67
N ASP A 76 12.38 8.84 -4.93
CA ASP A 76 12.18 7.45 -5.35
C ASP A 76 13.46 6.60 -5.34
N GLY A 77 14.54 7.14 -4.77
CA GLY A 77 15.80 6.46 -4.54
C GLY A 77 17.01 7.29 -4.93
N VAL A 78 18.14 6.61 -5.04
CA VAL A 78 19.41 7.19 -5.48
C VAL A 78 19.78 6.61 -6.84
N TYR A 79 19.97 7.49 -7.82
CA TYR A 79 20.45 7.15 -9.14
C TYR A 79 21.93 7.50 -9.28
N GLU A 80 22.72 6.53 -9.72
CA GLU A 80 24.08 6.78 -10.20
C GLU A 80 24.03 6.87 -11.72
N ILE A 81 24.45 8.00 -12.27
CA ILE A 81 24.29 8.33 -13.69
C ILE A 81 25.66 8.69 -14.27
N HIS A 82 25.97 8.15 -15.44
CA HIS A 82 27.18 8.47 -16.18
C HIS A 82 27.16 9.94 -16.65
N ASP A 83 28.22 10.68 -16.31
CA ASP A 83 28.41 12.08 -16.68
C ASP A 83 28.99 12.29 -18.09
N GLY A 84 29.36 11.18 -18.77
CA GLY A 84 29.87 11.17 -20.14
C GLY A 84 31.34 11.60 -20.29
N VAL A 85 32.08 11.81 -19.20
CA VAL A 85 33.50 12.23 -19.25
C VAL A 85 34.39 11.12 -19.82
N GLU A 86 34.16 9.86 -19.42
CA GLU A 86 34.94 8.71 -19.92
C GLU A 86 34.51 8.29 -21.33
N ASN A 87 33.20 8.25 -21.57
CA ASN A 87 32.61 7.93 -22.86
C ASN A 87 31.36 8.79 -23.12
N PRO A 88 31.39 9.70 -24.11
CA PRO A 88 30.26 10.55 -24.42
C PRO A 88 28.98 9.79 -24.79
N GLN A 89 29.08 8.53 -25.23
CA GLN A 89 27.93 7.69 -25.56
C GLN A 89 27.15 7.21 -24.34
N ASP A 90 27.75 7.25 -23.14
CA ASP A 90 27.11 6.83 -21.91
C ASP A 90 26.44 7.99 -21.15
N LEU A 91 26.53 9.24 -21.64
CA LEU A 91 25.93 10.40 -20.97
C LEU A 91 24.44 10.18 -20.63
N GLY A 92 24.09 10.33 -19.36
CA GLY A 92 22.71 10.20 -18.88
C GLY A 92 22.24 8.76 -18.67
N LYS A 93 23.10 7.76 -18.93
CA LYS A 93 22.81 6.36 -18.66
C LYS A 93 22.84 6.08 -17.16
N ILE A 94 21.81 5.38 -16.68
CA ILE A 94 21.74 4.91 -15.30
C ILE A 94 22.69 3.73 -15.13
N GLU A 95 23.67 3.86 -14.24
CA GLU A 95 24.58 2.79 -13.85
C GLU A 95 23.96 1.94 -12.75
N THR A 96 23.41 2.59 -11.71
CA THR A 96 22.67 1.91 -10.64
C THR A 96 21.45 2.71 -10.20
N TRP A 97 20.45 1.99 -9.69
CA TRP A 97 19.36 2.54 -8.90
C TRP A 97 19.37 1.85 -7.54
N ASN A 98 19.44 2.62 -6.46
CA ASN A 98 19.60 2.14 -5.09
C ASN A 98 20.78 1.13 -4.94
N GLY A 99 21.89 1.42 -5.64
CA GLY A 99 23.10 0.59 -5.63
C GLY A 99 23.01 -0.73 -6.40
N LYS A 100 21.90 -0.99 -7.11
CA LYS A 100 21.69 -2.19 -7.92
C LYS A 100 21.67 -1.86 -9.41
N LYS A 101 22.26 -2.74 -10.23
CA LYS A 101 22.26 -2.63 -11.70
C LYS A 101 21.01 -3.22 -12.37
N SER A 102 20.21 -3.95 -11.61
CA SER A 102 18.97 -4.58 -12.07
C SER A 102 17.93 -4.55 -10.96
N VAL A 103 16.67 -4.52 -11.36
CA VAL A 103 15.55 -4.76 -10.44
C VAL A 103 15.47 -6.25 -10.12
N ASP A 104 14.99 -6.58 -8.93
CA ASP A 104 14.76 -7.98 -8.57
C ASP A 104 13.63 -8.55 -9.47
N PRO A 105 13.74 -9.80 -9.95
CA PRO A 105 12.72 -10.41 -10.76
C PRO A 105 11.41 -10.55 -9.97
N SER A 106 10.30 -10.14 -10.58
CA SER A 106 8.93 -10.23 -10.06
C SER A 106 8.38 -11.65 -10.07
#